data_AF-A0A9D8VIK9-F1
#
_entry.id   AF-A0A9D8VIK9-F1
#
_cell.length_a   1.000
_cell.length_b   1.000
_cell.length_c   1.000
_cell.angle_alpha   90.00
_cell.angle_beta   90.00
_cell.angle_gamma   90.00
#
_symmetry.space_group_name_H-M   'P 1'
#
loop_
_entity.id
_entity.type
_entity.pdbx_description
1 polymer ?
#
loop_
_entity_poly.entity_id
_entity_poly.type
_entity_poly.pdbx_seq_one_letter_code
_entity_poly.pdbx_strand_id
1 'polypeptide(L)' 'MTAKDHMERFARRVPGGGIAWENSIFNASQDHDSSRLLDAAVDIAWERLIQGASVATRNLAINNEGRLLVFRLGGRA' A
#
# COMPACT_ATOMS: atom_id res chain seq x y z
N MET A 1 9.95 -0.74 16.84
CA MET A 1 8.82 -0.37 15.95
C MET A 1 9.05 -1.06 14.63
N THR A 2 8.07 -1.80 14.09
CA THR A 2 8.28 -2.55 12.84
C THR A 2 8.02 -1.66 11.61
N ALA A 3 8.52 -2.06 10.44
CA ALA A 3 8.19 -1.41 9.17
C ALA A 3 6.67 -1.36 8.92
N LYS A 4 5.93 -2.41 9.34
CA LYS A 4 4.47 -2.47 9.26
C LYS A 4 3.81 -1.42 10.16
N ASP A 5 4.21 -1.32 11.43
CA ASP A 5 3.71 -0.28 12.34
C ASP A 5 3.97 1.12 11.80
N HIS A 6 5.15 1.35 11.22
CA HIS A 6 5.49 2.62 10.60
C HIS A 6 4.55 2.92 9.42
N MET A 7 4.41 1.98 8.49
CA MET A 7 3.59 2.17 7.29
C MET A 7 2.09 2.31 7.61
N GLU A 8 1.57 1.63 8.63
CA GLU A 8 0.17 1.78 9.02
C GLU A 8 -0.18 3.20 9.48
N ARG A 9 0.77 3.92 10.10
CA ARG A 9 0.55 5.29 10.57
C ARG A 9 0.43 6.29 9.42
N PHE A 10 1.01 5.99 8.27
CA PHE A 10 1.00 6.88 7.11
C PHE A 10 0.05 6.45 5.99
N ALA A 11 -0.61 5.29 6.13
CA ALA A 11 -1.55 4.79 5.13
C ALA A 11 -2.74 5.74 4.98
N ARG A 12 -3.02 6.17 3.74
CA ARG A 12 -4.18 7.01 3.41
C ARG A 12 -5.11 6.32 2.42
N ARG A 13 -6.42 6.42 2.64
CA ARG A 13 -7.40 5.99 1.63
C ARG A 13 -7.49 7.03 0.52
N VAL A 14 -7.56 6.57 -0.73
CA VAL A 14 -7.75 7.45 -1.89
C VAL A 14 -9.13 7.26 -2.52
N PRO A 15 -9.70 8.29 -3.16
CA PRO A 15 -10.91 8.16 -3.96
C PRO A 15 -10.76 7.04 -5.00
N GLY A 16 -11.80 6.23 -5.21
CA GLY A 16 -11.76 5.06 -6.09
C GLY A 16 -11.36 3.75 -5.42
N GLY A 17 -11.26 3.69 -4.09
CA GLY A 17 -11.16 2.43 -3.35
C GLY A 17 -9.74 1.86 -3.24
N GLY A 18 -8.75 2.73 -3.04
CA GLY A 18 -7.35 2.34 -2.84
C GLY A 18 -6.75 2.81 -1.53
N ILE A 19 -5.54 2.34 -1.25
CA ILE A 19 -4.69 2.82 -0.17
C ILE A 19 -3.42 3.37 -0.78
N ALA A 20 -2.93 4.48 -0.27
CA ALA A 20 -1.73 5.11 -0.77
C ALA A 20 -0.79 5.53 0.35
N TRP A 21 0.47 5.73 -0.03
CA TRP A 21 1.52 6.29 0.81
C TRP A 21 2.28 7.34 0.02
N GLU A 22 2.85 8.33 0.71
CA GLU A 22 3.75 9.29 0.07
C GLU A 22 5.09 8.63 -0.28
N ASN A 23 5.59 8.89 -1.50
CA ASN A 23 6.87 8.38 -1.99
C ASN A 23 8.04 8.77 -1.06
N SER A 24 7.92 9.94 -0.38
CA SER A 24 8.91 10.40 0.59
C SER A 24 9.06 9.48 1.80
N ILE A 25 8.01 8.74 2.21
CA ILE A 25 8.08 7.83 3.38
C ILE A 25 9.03 6.67 3.12
N PHE A 26 9.03 6.17 1.88
CA PHE A 26 9.93 5.10 1.43
C PHE A 26 11.38 5.56 1.29
N ASN A 27 11.60 6.88 1.13
CA ASN A 27 12.91 7.46 0.88
C ASN A 27 13.53 8.15 2.12
N ALA A 28 12.71 8.61 3.06
CA ALA A 28 13.13 9.37 4.24
C ALA A 28 13.44 8.48 5.46
N SER A 29 13.06 7.20 5.44
CA SER A 29 13.25 6.30 6.56
C SER A 29 14.69 5.77 6.60
N GLN A 30 15.58 6.44 7.34
CA GLN A 30 16.95 5.96 7.57
C GLN A 30 17.00 4.64 8.38
N ASP A 31 15.94 4.33 9.12
CA ASP A 31 15.83 3.14 9.99
C ASP A 31 15.38 1.86 9.26
N HIS A 32 14.80 1.97 8.06
CA HIS A 32 14.19 0.83 7.37
C HIS A 32 14.51 0.85 5.88
N ASP A 33 15.07 -0.25 5.38
CA ASP A 33 15.22 -0.48 3.95
C ASP A 33 13.92 -0.22 3.19
N SER A 34 14.00 0.53 2.10
CA SER A 34 12.86 0.88 1.25
C SER A 34 12.12 -0.36 0.75
N SER A 35 12.82 -1.49 0.55
CA SER A 35 12.22 -2.78 0.19
C SER A 35 11.30 -3.31 1.30
N ARG A 36 11.73 -3.24 2.56
CA ARG A 36 10.91 -3.67 3.72
C ARG A 36 9.68 -2.79 3.93
N LEU A 37 9.80 -1.50 3.65
CA LEU A 37 8.65 -0.59 3.70
C LEU A 37 7.66 -0.87 2.57
N LEU A 38 8.16 -1.24 1.39
CA LEU A 38 7.31 -1.64 0.26
C LEU A 38 6.57 -2.95 0.56
N ASP A 39 7.28 -3.97 1.05
CA ASP A 39 6.67 -5.24 1.45
C ASP A 39 5.58 -5.02 2.52
N ALA A 40 5.88 -4.21 3.54
CA ALA A 40 4.91 -3.84 4.56
C ALA A 40 3.69 -3.09 3.98
N ALA A 41 3.90 -2.17 3.04
CA ALA A 41 2.82 -1.46 2.37
C ALA A 41 1.93 -2.40 1.54
N VAL A 42 2.54 -3.36 0.84
CA VAL A 42 1.82 -4.40 0.08
C VAL A 42 0.95 -5.23 1.03
N ASP A 43 1.50 -5.71 2.14
CA ASP A 43 0.76 -6.49 3.14
C ASP A 43 -0.44 -5.71 3.68
N ILE A 44 -0.22 -4.46 4.13
CA ILE A 44 -1.30 -3.60 4.65
C ILE A 44 -2.35 -3.33 3.58
N ALA A 45 -1.93 -3.01 2.36
CA ALA A 45 -2.83 -2.76 1.25
C ALA A 45 -3.67 -3.99 0.94
N TRP A 46 -3.04 -5.16 0.87
CA TRP A 46 -3.71 -6.42 0.63
C TRP A 46 -4.72 -6.74 1.72
N GLU A 47 -4.33 -6.73 3.00
CA GLU A 47 -5.20 -6.99 4.14
C GLU A 47 -6.41 -6.07 4.17
N ARG A 48 -6.20 -4.76 3.99
CA ARG A 48 -7.29 -3.78 4.08
C ARG A 48 -8.20 -3.75 2.86
N LEU A 49 -7.67 -4.07 1.68
CA LEU A 49 -8.49 -4.10 0.46
C LEU A 49 -9.22 -5.44 0.30
N ILE A 50 -8.64 -6.55 0.77
CA ILE A 50 -9.21 -7.90 0.61
C ILE A 50 -10.34 -8.19 1.58
N GLN A 51 -10.39 -7.53 2.74
CA GLN A 51 -11.46 -7.69 3.76
C GLN A 51 -12.89 -7.43 3.23
N GLY A 52 -13.05 -6.88 2.02
CA GLY A 52 -14.36 -6.70 1.37
C GLY A 52 -14.50 -7.34 -0.02
N ALA A 53 -13.51 -8.13 -0.48
CA ALA A 53 -13.48 -8.66 -1.84
C ALA A 53 -13.25 -10.18 -1.85
N SER A 54 -14.00 -10.91 -2.69
CA SER A 54 -13.77 -12.34 -2.89
C SER A 54 -12.38 -12.58 -3.49
N VAL A 55 -11.57 -13.37 -2.80
CA VAL A 55 -10.11 -13.57 -2.97
C VAL A 55 -9.74 -14.18 -4.34
N ALA A 56 -10.70 -14.77 -5.06
CA ALA A 56 -10.41 -15.75 -6.10
C ALA A 56 -9.64 -15.23 -7.34
N THR A 57 -9.61 -13.92 -7.62
CA THR A 57 -9.04 -13.39 -8.89
C THR A 57 -8.69 -11.90 -8.85
N ARG A 58 -8.24 -11.37 -7.71
CA ARG A 58 -7.87 -9.94 -7.63
C ARG A 58 -6.36 -9.77 -7.67
N ASN A 59 -5.91 -8.86 -8.52
CA ASN A 59 -4.51 -8.44 -8.59
C ASN A 59 -4.37 -7.12 -7.85
N LEU A 60 -3.31 -6.98 -7.05
CA LEU A 60 -2.95 -5.69 -6.46
C LEU A 60 -2.25 -4.87 -7.55
N ALA A 61 -2.88 -3.80 -7.99
CA ALA A 61 -2.27 -2.82 -8.88
C ALA A 61 -1.60 -1.74 -8.05
N ILE A 62 -0.31 -1.49 -8.34
CA ILE A 62 0.47 -0.43 -7.74
C ILE A 62 0.68 0.65 -8.81
N ASN A 63 0.19 1.85 -8.54
CA ASN A 63 0.26 2.99 -9.45
C ASN A 63 1.00 4.13 -8.77
N ASN A 64 1.89 4.81 -9.48
CA ASN A 64 2.53 6.02 -8.99
C ASN A 64 1.74 7.23 -9.48
N GLU A 65 1.00 7.88 -8.58
CA GLU A 65 0.23 9.10 -8.85
C GLU A 65 0.98 10.31 -8.26
N GLY A 66 2.08 10.68 -8.91
CA GLY A 66 2.91 11.84 -8.58
C GLY A 66 3.71 11.65 -7.29
N ARG A 67 3.21 12.19 -6.17
CA ARG A 67 3.84 12.02 -4.85
C ARG A 67 3.34 10.80 -4.09
N LEU A 68 2.34 10.09 -4.63
CA LEU A 68 1.67 8.99 -3.97
C LEU A 68 1.94 7.67 -4.69
N LEU A 69 2.32 6.66 -3.92
CA LEU A 69 2.27 5.27 -4.34
C LEU A 69 0.91 4.70 -3.94
N VAL A 70 0.07 4.39 -4.91
CA VAL A 70 -1.34 4.03 -4.76
C VAL A 70 -1.54 2.55 -5.08
N PHE A 71 -2.12 1.83 -4.13
CA PHE A 71 -2.43 0.41 -4.20
C PHE A 71 -3.96 0.23 -4.34
N ARG A 72 -4.39 -0.53 -5.34
CA ARG A 72 -5.81 -0.80 -5.62
C ARG A 72 -5.99 -2.27 -5.98
N LEU A 73 -7.14 -2.86 -5.62
CA LEU A 73 -7.50 -4.18 -6.13
C LEU A 73 -8.10 -4.05 -7.53
N GLY A 74 -7.38 -4.53 -8.53
CA GLY A 74 -7.91 -4.76 -9.86
C GLY A 74 -8.68 -6.08 -9.89
N GLY A 75 -9.94 -6.03 -10.29
CA GLY A 75 -10.68 -7.20 -10.77
C GLY A 75 -10.82 -7.10 -12.28
N ARG A 76 -10.39 -8.13 -13.02
CA ARG A 76 -10.92 -8.31 -14.38
C ARG A 76 -12.42 -8.55 -14.22
N ALA A 77 -13.23 -7.61 -14.68
CA ALA A 77 -14.62 -7.88 -15.03
C ALA A 77 -14.65 -8.87 -16.21
#